data_AF-A0A9N9SL59-F1
#
_entry.id   AF-A0A9N9SL59-F1
#
_cell.length_a   1.000
_cell.length_b   1.000
_cell.length_c   1.000
_cell.angle_alpha   90.00
_cell.angle_beta   90.00
_cell.angle_gamma   90.00
#
_symmetry.space_group_name_H-M   'P 1'
#
loop_
_entity.id
_entity.type
_entity.pdbx_description
1 polymer ?
#
loop_
_entity_poly.entity_id
_entity_poly.type
_entity_poly.pdbx_seq_one_letter_code
_entity_poly.pdbx_strand_id
1 'polypeptide(L)'
;MSKCETIPSLTVDIAKDILNKTLEELQVPENVQKLEEARDNVGNEMLKMMQFLFPIVMQIQMEIIKQFGYPDGREGIIKFSQMLRALEREDSEIARLNGLVKSYYLPPVTVHTTNESPAEERVSSS
;
A
#
# COMPACT_ATOMS: atom_id res chain seq x y z
N MET A 1 8.67 -31.46 -13.32
CA MET A 1 8.58 -30.48 -14.43
C MET A 1 8.36 -29.12 -13.81
N SER A 2 9.40 -28.30 -13.75
CA SER A 2 9.30 -26.93 -13.22
C SER A 2 8.59 -26.09 -14.26
N LYS A 3 7.31 -25.74 -14.01
CA LYS A 3 6.63 -24.74 -14.81
C LYS A 3 7.43 -23.45 -14.59
N CYS A 4 8.09 -22.92 -15.62
CA CYS A 4 8.56 -21.55 -15.59
C CYS A 4 7.30 -20.68 -15.51
N GLU A 5 6.88 -20.34 -14.30
CA GLU A 5 5.78 -19.44 -14.04
C GLU A 5 6.25 -18.05 -14.47
N THR A 6 5.90 -17.70 -15.72
CA THR A 6 6.07 -16.35 -16.23
C THR A 6 5.13 -15.45 -15.43
N ILE A 7 5.69 -14.56 -14.62
CA ILE A 7 4.89 -13.58 -13.88
C ILE A 7 4.12 -12.74 -14.91
N PRO A 8 2.79 -12.63 -14.78
CA PRO A 8 1.98 -11.88 -15.71
C PRO A 8 2.32 -10.38 -15.68
N SER A 9 2.24 -9.72 -16.83
CA SER A 9 2.36 -8.26 -16.89
C SER A 9 1.15 -7.60 -16.25
N LEU A 10 1.37 -6.61 -15.39
CA LEU A 10 0.34 -5.88 -14.68
C LEU A 10 -0.19 -4.76 -15.57
N THR A 11 -1.41 -4.92 -16.08
CA THR A 11 -2.12 -3.85 -16.79
C THR A 11 -2.87 -2.97 -15.80
N VAL A 12 -3.32 -1.80 -16.27
CA VAL A 12 -4.12 -0.87 -15.46
C VAL A 12 -5.39 -1.54 -14.94
N ASP A 13 -6.11 -2.27 -15.79
CA ASP A 13 -7.37 -2.93 -15.41
C ASP A 13 -7.14 -4.04 -14.38
N ILE A 14 -6.09 -4.86 -14.56
CA ILE A 14 -5.75 -5.92 -13.60
C ILE A 14 -5.32 -5.32 -12.26
N ALA A 15 -4.53 -4.24 -12.27
CA ALA A 15 -4.13 -3.55 -11.04
C ALA A 15 -5.34 -3.02 -10.27
N LYS A 16 -6.29 -2.41 -10.96
CA LYS A 16 -7.55 -1.93 -10.36
C LYS A 16 -8.36 -3.09 -9.79
N ASP A 17 -8.49 -4.19 -10.51
CA ASP A 17 -9.24 -5.37 -10.05
C ASP A 17 -8.60 -5.98 -8.79
N ILE A 18 -7.27 -6.17 -8.78
CA ILE A 18 -6.53 -6.65 -7.60
C ILE A 18 -6.74 -5.73 -6.40
N LEU A 19 -6.62 -4.41 -6.57
CA LEU A 19 -6.77 -3.46 -5.47
C LEU A 19 -8.21 -3.42 -4.94
N ASN A 20 -9.22 -3.44 -5.82
CA ASN A 20 -10.62 -3.49 -5.39
C ASN A 20 -10.92 -4.79 -4.65
N LYS A 21 -10.49 -5.94 -5.16
CA LYS A 21 -10.62 -7.23 -4.46
C LYS A 21 -9.90 -7.23 -3.11
N THR A 22 -8.73 -6.61 -3.02
CA THR A 22 -8.03 -6.45 -1.74
C THR A 22 -8.87 -5.62 -0.75
N LEU A 23 -9.47 -4.51 -1.20
CA LEU A 23 -10.34 -3.68 -0.36
C LEU A 23 -11.62 -4.39 0.06
N GLU A 24 -12.24 -5.16 -0.83
CA GLU A 24 -13.39 -6.02 -0.54
C GLU A 24 -13.04 -7.08 0.51
N GLU A 25 -11.91 -7.77 0.32
CA GLU A 25 -11.44 -8.81 1.23
C GLU A 25 -11.05 -8.25 2.60
N LEU A 26 -10.55 -7.01 2.67
CA LEU A 26 -10.28 -6.32 3.94
C LEU A 26 -11.57 -6.00 4.73
N GLN A 27 -12.73 -6.00 4.08
CA GLN A 27 -14.02 -5.70 4.69
C GLN A 27 -14.83 -6.95 5.05
N VAL A 28 -14.34 -8.16 4.75
CA VAL A 28 -15.03 -9.38 5.20
C VAL A 28 -14.95 -9.50 6.73
N PRO A 29 -15.99 -10.00 7.41
CA PRO A 29 -16.07 -9.97 8.88
C PRO A 29 -14.85 -10.56 9.59
N GLU A 30 -14.30 -11.65 9.06
CA GLU A 30 -13.11 -12.29 9.61
C GLU A 30 -11.87 -11.38 9.59
N ASN A 31 -11.64 -10.66 8.49
CA ASN A 31 -10.48 -9.78 8.36
C ASN A 31 -10.68 -8.46 9.11
N VAL A 32 -11.91 -7.93 9.14
CA VAL A 32 -12.26 -6.77 9.98
C VAL A 32 -11.95 -7.08 11.45
N GLN A 33 -12.41 -8.21 11.96
CA GLN A 33 -12.14 -8.61 13.34
C GLN A 33 -10.63 -8.68 13.63
N LYS A 34 -9.85 -9.35 12.78
CA LYS A 34 -8.38 -9.46 12.93
C LYS A 34 -7.70 -8.09 12.95
N LEU A 35 -8.14 -7.18 12.08
CA LEU A 35 -7.58 -5.83 11.99
C LEU A 35 -7.95 -4.96 13.19
N GLU A 36 -9.17 -5.08 13.71
CA GLU A 36 -9.61 -4.37 14.92
C GLU A 36 -8.88 -4.85 16.17
N GLU A 37 -8.78 -6.17 16.37
CA GLU A 37 -8.02 -6.75 17.50
C GLU A 37 -6.55 -6.32 17.49
N ALA A 38 -5.94 -6.25 16.30
CA ALA A 38 -4.58 -5.75 16.15
C ALA A 38 -4.50 -4.24 16.40
N ARG A 39 -5.49 -3.45 15.98
CA ARG A 39 -5.53 -1.99 16.12
C ARG A 39 -5.67 -1.54 17.57
N ASP A 40 -6.44 -2.26 18.39
CA ASP A 40 -6.65 -1.95 19.81
C ASP A 40 -5.34 -1.88 20.61
N ASN A 41 -4.30 -2.60 20.16
CA ASN A 41 -3.00 -2.66 20.80
C ASN A 41 -1.98 -1.62 20.27
N VAL A 42 -2.34 -0.86 19.24
CA VAL A 42 -1.40 -0.11 18.38
C VAL A 42 -1.58 1.40 18.44
N GLY A 43 -2.83 1.88 18.49
CA GLY A 43 -3.14 3.31 18.36
C GLY A 43 -2.71 3.87 16.99
N ASN A 44 -2.17 5.09 16.94
CA ASN A 44 -1.69 5.76 15.71
C ASN A 44 -0.16 5.71 15.56
N GLU A 45 0.53 4.84 16.30
CA GLU A 45 1.99 4.71 16.20
C GLU A 45 2.39 4.00 14.91
N MET A 46 3.01 4.73 13.98
CA MET A 46 3.41 4.21 12.66
C MET A 46 4.16 2.88 12.75
N LEU A 47 5.15 2.77 13.64
CA LEU A 47 5.97 1.57 13.79
C LEU A 47 5.12 0.37 14.23
N LYS A 48 4.18 0.59 15.16
CA LYS A 48 3.28 -0.46 15.61
C LYS A 48 2.25 -0.83 14.53
N MET A 49 1.71 0.13 13.79
CA MET A 49 0.83 -0.19 12.64
C MET A 49 1.57 -1.03 11.59
N MET A 50 2.83 -0.72 11.31
CA MET A 50 3.69 -1.52 10.44
C MET A 50 4.06 -2.89 11.02
N GLN A 51 4.09 -3.05 12.34
CA GLN A 51 4.42 -4.31 12.98
C GLN A 51 3.21 -5.26 13.06
N PHE A 52 2.02 -4.72 13.31
CA PHE A 52 0.83 -5.50 13.63
C PHE A 52 -0.22 -5.52 12.52
N LEU A 53 -0.45 -4.41 11.82
CA LEU A 53 -1.48 -4.31 10.79
C LEU A 53 -0.95 -4.67 9.40
N PHE A 54 0.26 -4.21 9.07
CA PHE A 54 0.87 -4.48 7.76
C PHE A 54 0.95 -5.98 7.42
N PRO A 55 1.38 -6.90 8.32
CA PRO A 55 1.43 -8.32 7.98
C PRO A 55 0.06 -8.90 7.62
N ILE A 56 -1.02 -8.44 8.26
CA ILE A 56 -2.39 -8.90 7.99
C ILE A 56 -2.81 -8.48 6.58
N VAL A 57 -2.62 -7.18 6.25
CA VAL A 57 -2.96 -6.64 4.94
C VAL A 57 -2.12 -7.30 3.83
N MET A 58 -0.83 -7.53 4.08
CA MET A 58 0.03 -8.23 3.13
C MET A 58 -0.40 -9.68 2.92
N GLN A 59 -0.82 -10.40 3.97
CA GLN A 59 -1.32 -11.76 3.83
C GLN A 59 -2.54 -11.82 2.91
N ILE A 60 -3.50 -10.91 3.14
CA ILE A 60 -4.70 -10.80 2.29
C ILE A 60 -4.32 -10.50 0.84
N GLN A 61 -3.48 -9.48 0.63
CA GLN A 61 -3.06 -9.09 -0.72
C GLN A 61 -2.28 -10.21 -1.43
N MET A 62 -1.46 -10.99 -0.70
CA MET A 62 -0.80 -12.18 -1.22
C MET A 62 -1.82 -13.22 -1.71
N GLU A 63 -2.89 -13.51 -0.97
CA GLU A 63 -3.92 -14.45 -1.40
C GLU A 63 -4.73 -13.94 -2.61
N ILE A 64 -4.95 -12.63 -2.71
CA ILE A 64 -5.62 -12.04 -3.88
C ILE A 64 -4.75 -12.19 -5.14
N ILE A 65 -3.49 -11.77 -5.11
CA ILE A 65 -2.64 -11.77 -6.32
C ILE A 65 -2.37 -13.18 -6.86
N LYS A 66 -2.43 -14.23 -6.03
CA LYS A 66 -2.36 -15.62 -6.47
C LYS A 66 -3.45 -15.96 -7.47
N GLN A 67 -4.66 -15.43 -7.27
CA GLN A 67 -5.80 -15.63 -8.19
C GLN A 67 -5.54 -15.03 -9.58
N PHE A 68 -4.57 -14.12 -9.68
CA PHE A 68 -4.12 -13.49 -10.92
C PHE A 68 -2.84 -14.11 -11.48
N GLY A 69 -2.36 -15.21 -10.91
CA GLY A 69 -1.18 -15.94 -11.39
C GLY A 69 0.17 -15.44 -10.84
N TYR A 70 0.17 -14.65 -9.76
CA TYR A 70 1.41 -14.33 -9.05
C TYR A 70 1.86 -15.52 -8.19
N PRO A 71 3.18 -15.74 -8.05
CA PRO A 71 3.70 -16.85 -7.25
C PRO A 71 3.46 -16.64 -5.76
N ASP A 72 3.38 -17.76 -5.02
CA ASP A 72 3.20 -17.77 -3.57
C ASP A 72 4.33 -17.08 -2.81
N GLY A 73 3.97 -16.50 -1.66
CA GLY A 73 4.91 -15.93 -0.71
C GLY A 73 5.50 -14.57 -1.13
N ARG A 74 6.68 -14.27 -0.60
CA ARG A 74 7.28 -12.92 -0.68
C ARG A 74 7.64 -12.50 -2.10
N GLU A 75 7.94 -13.44 -2.98
CA GLU A 75 8.34 -13.10 -4.35
C GLU A 75 7.19 -12.45 -5.13
N GLY A 76 5.98 -13.01 -5.03
CA GLY A 76 4.81 -12.50 -5.74
C GLY A 76 4.46 -11.07 -5.33
N ILE A 77 4.40 -10.82 -4.02
CA ILE A 77 4.04 -9.48 -3.50
C ILE A 77 5.11 -8.43 -3.81
N ILE A 78 6.40 -8.79 -3.79
CA ILE A 78 7.48 -7.86 -4.16
C ILE A 78 7.35 -7.48 -5.64
N LYS A 79 7.14 -8.45 -6.52
CA LYS A 79 6.99 -8.20 -7.97
C LYS A 79 5.74 -7.36 -8.25
N PHE A 80 4.60 -7.72 -7.66
CA PHE A 80 3.38 -6.93 -7.76
C PHE A 80 3.61 -5.48 -7.31
N SER A 81 4.22 -5.27 -6.13
CA SER A 81 4.48 -3.93 -5.58
C SER A 81 5.37 -3.08 -6.47
N GLN A 82 6.40 -3.68 -7.09
CA GLN A 82 7.30 -2.98 -8.03
C GLN A 82 6.56 -2.51 -9.28
N MET A 83 5.71 -3.36 -9.85
CA MET A 83 4.92 -3.05 -11.04
C MET A 83 3.82 -2.02 -10.73
N LEU A 84 3.14 -2.18 -9.59
CA LEU A 84 2.09 -1.27 -9.15
C LEU A 84 2.61 0.15 -8.97
N ARG A 85 3.83 0.31 -8.43
CA ARG A 85 4.47 1.61 -8.25
C ARG A 85 4.72 2.35 -9.57
N ALA A 86 4.94 1.63 -10.67
CA ALA A 86 5.02 2.26 -11.99
C ALA A 86 3.66 2.83 -12.39
N LEU A 87 2.60 2.03 -12.25
CA LEU A 87 1.24 2.43 -12.61
C LEU A 87 0.68 3.55 -11.72
N GLU A 88 1.03 3.60 -10.42
CA GLU A 88 0.62 4.70 -9.52
C GLU A 88 1.06 6.09 -10.03
N ARG A 89 2.13 6.19 -10.82
CA ARG A 89 2.61 7.47 -11.37
C ARG A 89 1.83 7.91 -12.60
N GLU A 90 1.16 6.98 -13.26
CA GLU A 90 0.53 7.17 -14.57
C GLU A 90 -1.00 7.16 -14.46
N ASP A 91 -1.57 6.46 -13.47
CA ASP A 91 -3.00 6.33 -13.24
C ASP A 91 -3.37 6.76 -11.81
N SER A 92 -4.11 7.87 -11.72
CA SER A 92 -4.54 8.47 -10.45
C SER A 92 -5.51 7.60 -9.65
N GLU A 93 -6.28 6.74 -10.32
CA GLU A 93 -7.21 5.84 -9.67
C GLU A 93 -6.47 4.68 -9.01
N ILE A 94 -5.42 4.15 -9.66
CA ILE A 94 -4.51 3.18 -9.03
C ILE A 94 -3.83 3.79 -7.80
N ALA A 95 -3.36 5.04 -7.89
CA ALA A 95 -2.77 5.74 -6.74
C ALA A 95 -3.79 5.89 -5.60
N ARG A 96 -5.04 6.25 -5.91
CA ARG A 96 -6.12 6.38 -4.93
C ARG A 96 -6.43 5.04 -4.26
N LEU A 97 -6.65 3.98 -5.03
CA LEU A 97 -6.98 2.65 -4.53
C LEU A 97 -5.85 2.07 -3.67
N ASN A 98 -4.59 2.19 -4.12
CA ASN A 98 -3.47 1.72 -3.31
C ASN A 98 -3.27 2.58 -2.05
N GLY A 99 -3.58 3.87 -2.11
CA GLY A 99 -3.65 4.75 -0.94
C GLY A 99 -4.69 4.27 0.08
N LEU A 100 -5.85 3.80 -0.37
CA LEU A 100 -6.87 3.20 0.50
C LEU A 100 -6.40 1.90 1.12
N VAL A 101 -5.68 1.03 0.40
CA VAL A 101 -5.10 -0.20 0.99
C VAL A 101 -4.05 0.17 2.05
N LYS A 102 -3.19 1.14 1.74
CA LYS A 102 -2.15 1.66 2.63
C LYS A 102 -2.71 2.21 3.94
N SER A 103 -3.88 2.86 3.93
CA SER A 103 -4.47 3.47 5.13
C SER A 103 -4.88 2.46 6.21
N TYR A 104 -4.96 1.17 5.89
CA TYR A 104 -5.17 0.12 6.89
C TYR A 104 -3.96 -0.09 7.80
N TYR A 105 -2.75 0.22 7.33
CA TYR A 105 -1.50 -0.06 8.06
C TYR A 105 -0.53 1.13 8.14
N LEU A 106 -0.93 2.29 7.63
CA LEU A 106 -0.22 3.55 7.78
C LEU A 106 -1.10 4.57 8.50
N PRO A 107 -0.55 5.36 9.44
CA PRO A 107 -1.28 6.46 10.03
C PRO A 107 -1.56 7.55 8.98
N PRO A 108 -2.58 8.39 9.18
CA PRO A 108 -2.83 9.54 8.31
C PRO A 108 -1.61 10.47 8.32
N VAL A 109 -0.99 10.67 7.15
CA VAL A 109 0.11 11.64 7.01
C VAL A 109 -0.47 13.02 6.73
N THR A 110 -0.47 13.90 7.73
CA THR A 110 -0.68 15.34 7.53
C THR A 110 0.62 15.94 6.98
N VAL A 111 0.60 16.35 5.71
CA VAL A 111 1.73 17.06 5.10
C VAL A 111 1.75 18.48 5.67
N HIS A 112 2.54 18.73 6.71
CA HIS A 112 2.88 20.09 7.10
C HIS A 112 3.91 20.62 6.09
N THR A 113 3.45 21.36 5.08
CA THR A 113 4.35 22.14 4.21
C THR A 113 4.92 23.30 5.01
N THR A 114 6.07 23.11 5.65
CA THR A 114 6.88 24.24 6.14
C THR A 114 7.55 24.88 4.93
N ASN A 115 6.85 25.79 4.27
CA ASN A 115 7.41 26.66 3.25
C ASN A 115 8.14 27.82 3.94
N GLU A 116 9.33 27.57 4.51
CA GLU A 116 10.27 28.64 4.82
C GLU A 116 11.09 28.92 3.56
N SER A 117 10.60 29.88 2.76
CA SER A 117 11.42 30.61 1.80
C SER A 117 12.22 31.67 2.58
N PRO A 118 13.56 31.69 2.58
CA PRO A 118 14.29 32.82 3.10
C PRO A 118 14.11 33.98 2.12
N ALA A 119 13.30 34.96 2.51
CA ALA A 119 13.28 36.25 1.86
C ALA A 119 14.64 36.93 2.06
N GLU A 120 15.27 37.32 0.95
CA GLU A 120 16.37 38.27 0.93
C GLU A 120 15.95 39.54 1.69
N GLU A 121 16.70 39.91 2.73
CA GLU A 121 16.80 41.30 3.15
C GLU A 121 18.27 41.73 3.08
N ARG A 122 18.56 42.48 2.01
CA ARG A 122 19.73 43.36 1.90
C ARG A 122 19.59 44.51 2.90
N VAL A 123 20.73 45.05 3.33
CA VAL A 123 21.06 46.45 3.76
C VAL A 123 21.96 46.36 5.00
N SER A 124 23.28 46.40 4.81
CA SER A 124 24.14 47.60 4.73
C SER A 124 24.64 48.08 6.09
N SER A 125 25.97 48.00 6.23
CA SER A 125 26.88 48.99 6.83
C SER A 125 26.49 49.63 8.17
N SER A 126 27.29 49.32 9.20
CA SER A 126 28.21 50.28 9.85
C SER A 126 29.18 49.57 10.79
#